data_AF-A0A1Y4HLR3-F1
#
_entry.id   AF-A0A1Y4HLR3-F1
#
_cell.length_a   1.000
_cell.length_b   1.000
_cell.length_c   1.000
_cell.angle_alpha   90.00
_cell.angle_beta   90.00
_cell.angle_gamma   90.00
#
_symmetry.space_group_name_H-M   'P 1'
#
loop_
_entity.id
_entity.type
_entity.pdbx_description
1 polymer ?
#
loop_
_entity_poly.entity_id
_entity_poly.type
_entity_poly.pdbx_seq_one_letter_code
_entity_poly.pdbx_strand_id
1 'polypeptide(L)'
;MDATDLRVAMIDALARRGLIARHGDDVECPATIYGQPAWRGIAPGHEPQALMDSTTRQRDLVVSAHATPAAPPDLCAAWVERAFSRLGLGYVTGHAAALYHDWCHDTDTHDLLVGMIVATPSHPYSNAGRSWGHVGLYIGDRSVMHSVDGRVRTVPLELWLSTYGVMAEPRWGWLGGISLA
;
A
#
# COMPACT_ATOMS: atom_id res chain seq x y z
N MET A 1 15.62 9.70 -9.30
CA MET A 1 15.22 8.44 -9.96
C MET A 1 13.84 8.68 -10.49
N ASP A 2 13.65 8.63 -11.80
CA ASP A 2 12.34 8.78 -12.39
C ASP A 2 11.53 7.47 -12.29
N ALA A 3 10.27 7.47 -12.74
CA ALA A 3 9.39 6.31 -12.63
C ALA A 3 9.87 5.11 -13.47
N THR A 4 10.59 5.36 -14.57
CA THR A 4 11.13 4.32 -15.45
C THR A 4 12.28 3.60 -14.77
N ASP A 5 13.23 4.36 -14.21
CA ASP A 5 14.34 3.81 -13.43
C ASP A 5 13.84 2.96 -12.26
N LEU A 6 12.79 3.42 -11.57
CA LEU A 6 12.22 2.73 -10.42
C LEU A 6 11.60 1.39 -10.82
N ARG A 7 10.87 1.36 -11.94
CA ARG A 7 10.28 0.14 -12.50
C ARG A 7 11.34 -0.89 -12.86
N VAL A 8 12.39 -0.48 -13.58
CA VAL A 8 13.48 -1.38 -13.99
C VAL A 8 14.18 -1.95 -12.76
N ALA A 9 14.58 -1.09 -11.80
CA ALA A 9 15.24 -1.52 -10.58
C ALA A 9 14.39 -2.50 -9.76
N MET A 10 13.07 -2.28 -9.72
CA MET A 10 12.13 -3.15 -9.01
C MET A 10 11.99 -4.51 -9.69
N ILE A 11 11.79 -4.55 -11.01
CA ILE A 11 11.67 -5.80 -11.77
C ILE A 11 12.95 -6.63 -11.63
N ASP A 12 14.12 -6.01 -11.75
CA ASP A 12 15.41 -6.68 -11.53
C ASP A 12 15.54 -7.23 -10.10
N ALA A 13 15.05 -6.50 -9.11
CA ALA A 13 15.05 -6.92 -7.72
C ALA A 13 14.11 -8.12 -7.47
N LEU A 14 13.01 -8.25 -8.20
CA LEU A 14 12.14 -9.42 -8.18
C LEU A 14 12.77 -10.60 -8.92
N ALA A 15 13.39 -10.36 -10.09
CA ALA A 15 14.07 -11.38 -10.87
C ALA A 15 15.23 -12.02 -10.08
N ARG A 16 16.07 -11.22 -9.41
CA ARG A 16 17.14 -11.71 -8.52
C ARG A 16 16.64 -12.57 -7.36
N ARG A 17 15.37 -12.42 -6.97
CA ARG A 17 14.72 -13.22 -5.92
C ARG A 17 13.96 -14.43 -6.48
N GLY A 18 14.01 -14.67 -7.79
CA GLY A 18 13.26 -15.75 -8.44
C GLY A 18 11.74 -15.54 -8.41
N LEU A 19 11.28 -14.29 -8.30
CA LEU A 19 9.86 -13.96 -8.15
C LEU A 19 9.17 -13.61 -9.48
N ILE A 20 9.85 -13.75 -10.62
CA ILE A 20 9.31 -13.49 -11.97
C ILE A 20 9.09 -14.84 -12.69
N ALA A 21 7.89 -15.04 -13.27
CA ALA A 21 7.51 -16.29 -13.94
C ALA A 21 8.19 -16.47 -15.30
N ARG A 22 8.32 -15.40 -16.10
CA ARG A 22 9.08 -15.34 -17.35
C ARG A 22 9.67 -13.94 -17.51
N HIS A 23 10.99 -13.88 -17.63
CA HIS A 23 11.71 -12.66 -17.98
C HIS A 23 12.22 -12.87 -19.41
N GLY A 24 11.69 -12.10 -20.35
CA GLY A 24 12.17 -12.01 -21.72
C GLY A 24 12.14 -10.55 -22.12
N ASP A 25 13.07 -10.13 -22.96
CA ASP A 25 13.33 -8.73 -23.27
C ASP A 25 12.12 -7.99 -23.90
N ASP A 26 11.09 -8.73 -24.34
CA ASP A 26 9.90 -8.23 -25.04
C ASP A 26 8.63 -8.10 -24.18
N VAL A 27 8.65 -8.49 -22.88
CA VAL A 27 7.43 -8.42 -22.04
C VAL A 27 7.38 -7.07 -21.33
N GLU A 28 6.48 -6.20 -21.79
CA GLU A 28 6.30 -4.85 -21.24
C GLU A 28 6.10 -4.91 -19.71
N CYS A 29 5.18 -5.71 -19.18
CA CYS A 29 5.08 -5.96 -17.74
C CYS A 29 5.14 -7.46 -17.42
N PRO A 30 6.26 -7.99 -16.89
CA PRO A 30 6.37 -9.41 -16.58
C PRO A 30 5.43 -9.78 -15.43
N ALA A 31 4.94 -11.03 -15.45
CA ALA A 31 4.18 -11.59 -14.35
C ALA A 31 5.12 -12.17 -13.27
N THR A 32 4.69 -12.10 -12.02
CA THR A 32 5.32 -12.81 -10.91
C THR A 32 5.03 -14.30 -11.00
N ILE A 33 5.79 -15.11 -10.26
CA ILE A 33 5.52 -16.56 -10.13
C ILE A 33 4.14 -16.87 -9.52
N TYR A 34 3.44 -15.86 -9.00
CA TYR A 34 2.09 -15.95 -8.44
C TYR A 34 1.01 -15.44 -9.40
N GLY A 35 1.36 -15.17 -10.67
CA GLY A 35 0.42 -14.71 -11.68
C GLY A 35 -0.01 -13.24 -11.53
N GLN A 36 0.64 -12.48 -10.65
CA GLN A 36 0.39 -11.05 -10.46
C GLN A 36 1.29 -10.22 -11.37
N PRO A 37 0.92 -8.98 -11.75
CA PRO A 37 1.85 -8.09 -12.44
C PRO A 37 3.03 -7.71 -11.54
N ALA A 38 4.25 -7.74 -12.09
CA ALA A 38 5.47 -7.34 -11.38
C ALA A 38 5.58 -5.82 -11.19
N TRP A 39 4.88 -5.05 -12.02
CA TRP A 39 4.79 -3.60 -11.93
C TRP A 39 3.33 -3.13 -12.08
N ARG A 40 2.90 -2.25 -11.18
CA ARG A 40 1.58 -1.62 -11.18
C ARG A 40 1.74 -0.11 -11.37
N GLY A 41 1.73 0.31 -12.63
CA GLY A 41 1.70 1.73 -13.00
C GLY A 41 0.32 2.33 -12.75
N ILE A 42 0.27 3.65 -12.49
CA ILE A 42 -0.99 4.40 -12.50
C ILE A 42 -1.22 4.91 -13.92
N ALA A 43 -2.35 4.51 -14.51
CA ALA A 43 -2.73 4.90 -15.86
C ALA A 43 -3.16 6.38 -15.91
N PRO A 44 -2.94 7.09 -17.03
CA PRO A 44 -3.49 8.42 -17.23
C PRO A 44 -5.01 8.44 -17.07
N GLY A 45 -5.55 9.38 -16.32
CA GLY A 45 -6.98 9.48 -16.00
C GLY A 45 -7.42 8.64 -14.79
N HIS A 46 -6.52 7.80 -14.26
CA HIS A 46 -6.74 7.00 -13.06
C HIS A 46 -5.91 7.52 -11.88
N GLU A 47 -5.51 8.79 -11.90
CA GLU A 47 -4.73 9.38 -10.82
C GLU A 47 -5.53 9.39 -9.50
N PRO A 48 -4.92 8.94 -8.40
CA PRO A 48 -5.53 9.01 -7.08
C PRO A 48 -5.56 10.46 -6.57
N GLN A 49 -6.39 10.72 -5.56
CA GLN A 49 -6.60 12.07 -5.01
C GLN A 49 -5.28 12.74 -4.61
N ALA A 50 -5.04 13.98 -5.05
CA ALA A 50 -3.92 14.79 -4.58
C ALA A 50 -4.17 15.29 -3.14
N LEU A 51 -3.11 15.53 -2.36
CA LEU A 51 -3.26 15.99 -0.98
C LEU A 51 -3.95 17.36 -0.91
N MET A 52 -3.72 18.23 -1.90
CA MET A 52 -4.37 19.54 -1.98
C MET A 52 -5.88 19.46 -2.18
N ASP A 53 -6.39 18.39 -2.79
CA ASP A 53 -7.80 18.17 -3.06
C ASP A 53 -8.53 17.46 -1.91
N SER A 54 -7.83 17.23 -0.79
CA SER A 54 -8.35 16.49 0.35
C SER A 54 -9.07 17.38 1.38
N THR A 55 -10.07 16.79 2.03
CA THR A 55 -10.83 17.43 3.11
C THR A 55 -9.94 17.70 4.32
N THR A 56 -10.43 18.55 5.23
CA THR A 56 -9.70 18.82 6.49
C THR A 56 -9.50 17.56 7.32
N ARG A 57 -10.51 16.66 7.41
CA ARG A 57 -10.38 15.40 8.16
C ARG A 57 -9.34 14.45 7.55
N GLN A 58 -9.27 14.39 6.21
CA GLN A 58 -8.24 13.62 5.52
C GLN A 58 -6.84 14.17 5.85
N ARG A 59 -6.65 15.50 5.81
CA ARG A 59 -5.38 16.15 6.18
C ARG A 59 -5.01 15.94 7.63
N ASP A 60 -5.97 16.00 8.55
CA ASP A 60 -5.74 15.74 9.97
C ASP A 60 -5.22 14.31 10.20
N LEU A 61 -5.71 13.33 9.43
CA LEU A 61 -5.23 11.95 9.50
C LEU A 61 -3.81 11.82 8.97
N VAL A 62 -3.49 12.51 7.87
CA VAL A 62 -2.12 12.56 7.35
C VAL A 62 -1.16 13.15 8.38
N VAL A 63 -1.53 14.25 9.04
CA VAL A 63 -0.74 14.83 10.14
C VAL A 63 -0.56 13.83 11.30
N SER A 64 -1.64 13.15 11.70
CA SER A 64 -1.58 12.12 12.74
C SER A 64 -0.65 10.97 12.36
N ALA A 65 -0.70 10.49 11.11
CA ALA A 65 0.17 9.44 10.59
C ALA A 65 1.65 9.86 10.65
N HIS A 66 1.98 11.09 10.23
CA HIS A 66 3.33 11.64 10.37
C HIS A 66 3.82 11.73 11.81
N ALA A 67 2.93 12.04 12.75
CA ALA A 67 3.25 12.07 14.17
C ALA A 67 3.33 10.67 14.82
N THR A 68 2.92 9.60 14.14
CA THR A 68 2.76 8.26 14.73
C THR A 68 4.07 7.50 14.68
N PRO A 69 4.69 7.17 15.84
CA PRO A 69 5.94 6.41 15.89
C PRO A 69 5.78 5.04 15.25
N ALA A 70 6.87 4.53 14.68
CA ALA A 70 6.91 3.20 14.09
C ALA A 70 6.37 2.13 15.04
N ALA A 71 5.56 1.22 14.52
CA ALA A 71 5.23 0.01 15.24
C ALA A 71 6.42 -0.97 15.17
N PRO A 72 6.52 -1.92 16.12
CA PRO A 72 7.43 -3.05 15.99
C PRO A 72 7.24 -3.80 14.66
N PRO A 73 8.22 -4.62 14.24
CA PRO A 73 8.07 -5.49 13.07
C PRO A 73 6.76 -6.26 13.07
N ASP A 74 6.20 -6.49 11.89
CA ASP A 74 4.93 -7.22 11.67
C ASP A 74 3.67 -6.61 12.29
N LEU A 75 3.73 -5.38 12.83
CA LEU A 75 2.60 -4.65 13.41
C LEU A 75 2.17 -3.42 12.56
N CYS A 76 2.20 -3.56 11.23
CA CYS A 76 1.80 -2.50 10.29
C CYS A 76 0.36 -2.01 10.53
N ALA A 77 -0.59 -2.93 10.78
CA ALA A 77 -1.98 -2.59 11.08
C ALA A 77 -2.13 -1.80 12.39
N ALA A 78 -1.34 -2.14 13.43
CA ALA A 78 -1.36 -1.41 14.69
C ALA A 78 -0.84 0.03 14.54
N TRP A 79 0.09 0.28 13.60
CA TRP A 79 0.50 1.64 13.29
C TRP A 79 -0.64 2.46 12.65
N VAL A 80 -1.36 1.88 11.70
CA VAL A 80 -2.55 2.51 11.09
C VAL A 80 -3.60 2.80 12.16
N GLU A 81 -3.94 1.81 12.99
CA GLU A 81 -4.89 1.96 14.10
C GLU A 81 -4.51 3.14 15.03
N ARG A 82 -3.23 3.27 15.38
CA ARG A 82 -2.72 4.38 16.21
C ARG A 82 -2.86 5.74 15.55
N ALA A 83 -2.70 5.82 14.23
CA ALA A 83 -2.93 7.06 13.49
C ALA A 83 -4.40 7.49 13.54
N PHE A 84 -5.34 6.52 13.39
CA PHE A 84 -6.77 6.77 13.47
C PHE A 84 -7.25 7.09 14.91
N SER A 85 -6.76 6.36 15.91
CA SER A 85 -7.23 6.52 17.30
C SER A 85 -6.87 7.88 17.89
N ARG A 86 -5.76 8.48 17.46
CA ARG A 86 -5.37 9.86 17.82
C ARG A 86 -6.33 10.94 17.34
N LEU A 87 -7.12 10.66 16.30
CA LEU A 87 -8.19 11.53 15.83
C LEU A 87 -9.56 11.23 16.48
N GLY A 88 -9.62 10.28 17.42
CA GLY A 88 -10.89 9.87 18.03
C GLY A 88 -11.81 9.10 17.09
N LEU A 89 -11.28 8.52 16.00
CA LEU A 89 -12.05 7.77 15.00
C LEU A 89 -12.34 6.30 15.42
N GLY A 90 -12.08 5.96 16.68
CA GLY A 90 -12.30 4.62 17.23
C GLY A 90 -11.15 3.64 16.97
N TYR A 91 -11.39 2.37 17.27
CA TYR A 91 -10.43 1.27 17.14
C TYR A 91 -10.96 0.25 16.14
N VAL A 92 -10.25 0.08 15.04
CA VAL A 92 -10.44 -1.03 14.09
C VAL A 92 -9.20 -1.90 14.18
N THR A 93 -9.37 -3.10 14.72
CA THR A 93 -8.27 -4.02 15.02
C THR A 93 -8.25 -5.17 14.02
N GLY A 94 -7.10 -5.81 13.89
CA GLY A 94 -6.90 -6.93 12.97
C GLY A 94 -5.51 -6.91 12.36
N HIS A 95 -5.15 -7.99 11.68
CA HIS A 95 -3.96 -8.00 10.81
C HIS A 95 -4.32 -7.45 9.42
N ALA A 96 -3.31 -7.11 8.62
CA ALA A 96 -3.52 -6.47 7.32
C ALA A 96 -4.43 -7.28 6.37
N ALA A 97 -4.34 -8.61 6.36
CA ALA A 97 -5.24 -9.45 5.56
C ALA A 97 -6.71 -9.38 6.02
N ALA A 98 -6.98 -9.26 7.32
CA ALA A 98 -8.35 -9.06 7.81
C ALA A 98 -8.88 -7.69 7.34
N LEU A 99 -8.08 -6.63 7.53
CA LEU A 99 -8.45 -5.29 7.07
C LEU A 99 -8.66 -5.22 5.56
N TYR A 100 -7.85 -5.94 4.79
CA TYR A 100 -8.00 -6.08 3.34
C TYR A 100 -9.35 -6.71 2.98
N HIS A 101 -9.74 -7.80 3.63
CA HIS A 101 -11.00 -8.50 3.31
C HIS A 101 -12.23 -7.73 3.77
N ASP A 102 -12.14 -7.07 4.93
CA ASP A 102 -13.27 -6.39 5.55
C ASP A 102 -13.53 -5.02 4.95
N TRP A 103 -12.49 -4.29 4.53
CA TRP A 103 -12.60 -2.85 4.23
C TRP A 103 -12.00 -2.43 2.88
N CYS A 104 -11.26 -3.30 2.19
CA CYS A 104 -10.66 -2.96 0.89
C CYS A 104 -11.42 -3.61 -0.26
N HIS A 105 -12.20 -2.81 -0.98
CA HIS A 105 -13.05 -3.27 -2.09
C HIS A 105 -12.64 -2.68 -3.44
N ASP A 106 -11.90 -1.57 -3.42
CA ASP A 106 -11.55 -0.82 -4.63
C ASP A 106 -10.20 -1.29 -5.19
N THR A 107 -10.09 -1.24 -6.53
CA THR A 107 -8.91 -1.64 -7.32
C THR A 107 -8.53 -0.62 -8.39
N ASP A 108 -9.40 0.35 -8.70
CA ASP A 108 -9.10 1.47 -9.61
C ASP A 108 -8.51 2.66 -8.84
N THR A 109 -7.28 3.07 -9.18
CA THR A 109 -6.56 4.10 -8.43
C THR A 109 -7.24 5.46 -8.49
N HIS A 110 -8.17 5.67 -9.43
CA HIS A 110 -9.06 6.84 -9.43
C HIS A 110 -9.88 6.95 -8.14
N ASP A 111 -10.32 5.81 -7.58
CA ASP A 111 -11.15 5.75 -6.38
C ASP A 111 -10.32 5.83 -5.08
N LEU A 112 -8.98 5.87 -5.18
CA LEU A 112 -8.10 5.94 -4.03
C LEU A 112 -8.02 7.36 -3.47
N LEU A 113 -8.68 7.55 -2.32
CA LEU A 113 -8.79 8.83 -1.63
C LEU A 113 -7.84 8.92 -0.41
N VAL A 114 -7.38 10.13 -0.10
CA VAL A 114 -6.48 10.40 1.03
C VAL A 114 -7.09 9.86 2.32
N GLY A 115 -6.30 9.12 3.09
CA GLY A 115 -6.74 8.50 4.34
C GLY A 115 -7.36 7.10 4.19
N MET A 116 -7.57 6.60 2.96
CA MET A 116 -7.89 5.18 2.77
C MET A 116 -6.67 4.31 3.11
N ILE A 117 -6.95 3.11 3.62
CA ILE A 117 -5.91 2.10 3.79
C ILE A 117 -5.61 1.45 2.44
N VAL A 118 -4.34 1.15 2.19
CA VAL A 118 -3.89 0.36 1.04
C VAL A 118 -3.31 -0.94 1.59
N ALA A 119 -3.87 -2.09 1.20
CA ALA A 119 -3.55 -3.37 1.81
C ALA A 119 -3.30 -4.47 0.77
N THR A 120 -2.51 -5.47 1.16
CA THR A 120 -2.40 -6.78 0.50
C THR A 120 -2.65 -7.87 1.53
N PRO A 121 -3.32 -8.98 1.18
CA PRO A 121 -3.55 -10.07 2.12
C PRO A 121 -2.31 -10.95 2.32
N SER A 122 -1.34 -10.91 1.40
CA SER A 122 -0.10 -11.70 1.53
C SER A 122 1.04 -11.15 0.67
N HIS A 123 2.29 -11.34 1.12
CA HIS A 123 3.50 -11.04 0.33
C HIS A 123 4.68 -11.97 0.73
N PRO A 124 5.69 -12.17 -0.13
CA PRO A 124 6.63 -13.29 0.02
C PRO A 124 7.87 -12.99 0.89
N TYR A 125 7.93 -11.84 1.56
CA TYR A 125 9.17 -11.31 2.16
C TYR A 125 9.42 -11.74 3.62
N SER A 126 8.40 -12.26 4.31
CA SER A 126 8.51 -12.82 5.66
C SER A 126 7.39 -13.83 5.90
N ASN A 127 7.51 -14.65 6.95
CA ASN A 127 6.45 -15.59 7.33
C ASN A 127 5.19 -14.82 7.76
N ALA A 128 5.34 -13.73 8.51
CA ALA A 128 4.23 -12.86 8.87
C ALA A 128 3.59 -12.22 7.63
N GLY A 129 4.39 -11.71 6.69
CA GLY A 129 3.89 -11.15 5.44
C GLY A 129 3.11 -12.15 4.59
N ARG A 130 3.51 -13.42 4.59
CA ARG A 130 2.79 -14.50 3.88
C ARG A 130 1.43 -14.81 4.49
N SER A 131 1.30 -14.76 5.81
CA SER A 131 0.06 -15.12 6.52
C SER A 131 -0.87 -13.94 6.77
N TRP A 132 -0.29 -12.77 7.01
CA TRP A 132 -0.98 -11.61 7.59
C TRP A 132 -1.00 -10.40 6.68
N GLY A 133 -0.26 -10.42 5.57
CA GLY A 133 -0.25 -9.36 4.59
C GLY A 133 0.51 -8.11 5.06
N HIS A 134 0.22 -6.99 4.39
CA HIS A 134 0.80 -5.69 4.74
C HIS A 134 -0.18 -4.57 4.43
N VAL A 135 -0.17 -3.51 5.24
CA VAL A 135 -1.07 -2.36 5.10
C VAL A 135 -0.32 -1.04 5.30
N GLY A 136 -0.71 -0.04 4.53
CA GLY A 136 -0.30 1.36 4.66
C GLY A 136 -1.49 2.30 4.55
N LEU A 137 -1.20 3.59 4.64
CA LEU A 137 -2.16 4.68 4.50
C LEU A 137 -1.83 5.47 3.24
N TYR A 138 -2.82 5.71 2.38
CA TYR A 138 -2.64 6.65 1.27
C TYR A 138 -2.68 8.08 1.80
N ILE A 139 -1.61 8.85 1.54
CA ILE A 139 -1.45 10.21 2.09
C ILE A 139 -1.59 11.32 1.04
N GLY A 140 -2.07 10.96 -0.17
CA GLY A 140 -2.15 11.87 -1.30
C GLY A 140 -0.89 11.85 -2.16
N ASP A 141 -0.96 12.57 -3.28
CA ASP A 141 0.17 12.81 -4.19
C ASP A 141 0.92 11.53 -4.59
N ARG A 142 0.14 10.48 -4.91
CA ARG A 142 0.66 9.15 -5.32
C ARG A 142 1.65 8.59 -4.30
N SER A 143 1.41 8.83 -3.01
CA SER A 143 2.30 8.38 -1.92
C SER A 143 1.56 7.56 -0.87
N VAL A 144 2.23 6.52 -0.39
CA VAL A 144 1.74 5.66 0.71
C VAL A 144 2.71 5.75 1.88
N MET A 145 2.17 5.95 3.08
CA MET A 145 2.91 5.90 4.33
C MET A 145 2.63 4.58 5.05
N HIS A 146 3.65 3.89 5.52
CA HIS A 146 3.48 2.61 6.21
C HIS A 146 4.58 2.36 7.22
N SER A 147 4.29 1.50 8.21
CA SER A 147 5.29 1.00 9.16
C SER A 147 5.78 -0.38 8.73
N VAL A 148 7.09 -0.52 8.52
CA VAL A 148 7.75 -1.78 8.14
C VAL A 148 9.11 -1.86 8.83
N ASP A 149 9.48 -3.04 9.33
CA ASP A 149 10.78 -3.31 9.97
C ASP A 149 11.17 -2.28 11.05
N GLY A 150 10.19 -1.88 11.89
CA GLY A 150 10.43 -0.90 12.95
C GLY A 150 10.64 0.55 12.47
N ARG A 151 10.26 0.86 11.23
CA ARG A 151 10.41 2.19 10.63
C ARG A 151 9.13 2.63 9.96
N VAL A 152 8.82 3.93 10.03
CA VAL A 152 7.81 4.53 9.17
C VAL A 152 8.48 5.03 7.90
N ARG A 153 7.88 4.71 6.75
CA ARG A 153 8.36 5.12 5.43
C ARG A 153 7.22 5.75 4.65
N THR A 154 7.56 6.76 3.86
CA THR A 154 6.73 7.24 2.76
C THR A 154 7.37 6.81 1.46
N VAL A 155 6.62 6.16 0.60
CA VAL A 155 7.09 5.64 -0.68
C VAL A 155 6.08 5.96 -1.79
N PRO A 156 6.52 6.02 -3.06
CA PRO A 156 5.60 6.12 -4.20
C PRO A 156 4.59 4.96 -4.20
N LEU A 157 3.34 5.27 -4.58
CA LEU A 157 2.24 4.31 -4.62
C LEU A 157 2.54 3.16 -5.56
N GLU A 158 3.04 3.40 -6.78
CA GLU A 158 3.37 2.33 -7.73
C GLU A 158 4.43 1.38 -7.18
N LEU A 159 5.42 1.90 -6.45
CA LEU A 159 6.44 1.09 -5.79
C LEU A 159 5.84 0.23 -4.69
N TRP A 160 4.97 0.81 -3.86
CA TRP A 160 4.29 0.08 -2.78
C TRP A 160 3.42 -1.05 -3.35
N LEU A 161 2.57 -0.74 -4.33
CA LEU A 161 1.68 -1.69 -4.99
C LEU A 161 2.44 -2.83 -5.67
N SER A 162 3.57 -2.51 -6.33
CA SER A 162 4.41 -3.50 -7.01
C SER A 162 5.19 -4.37 -6.01
N THR A 163 5.63 -3.79 -4.89
CA THR A 163 6.37 -4.50 -3.85
C THR A 163 5.47 -5.46 -3.09
N TYR A 164 4.38 -4.96 -2.54
CA TYR A 164 3.51 -5.78 -1.69
C TYR A 164 2.50 -6.61 -2.49
N GLY A 165 2.25 -6.26 -3.75
CA GLY A 165 1.34 -6.97 -4.64
C GLY A 165 1.93 -8.19 -5.38
N VAL A 166 3.11 -8.68 -4.96
CA VAL A 166 3.78 -9.78 -5.67
C VAL A 166 2.98 -11.07 -5.64
N MET A 167 2.29 -11.36 -4.54
CA MET A 167 1.50 -12.58 -4.34
C MET A 167 0.00 -12.41 -4.60
N ALA A 168 -0.54 -11.23 -4.27
CA ALA A 168 -1.96 -10.93 -4.39
C ALA A 168 -2.16 -9.48 -4.85
N GLU A 169 -3.28 -9.19 -5.49
CA GLU A 169 -3.66 -7.84 -5.87
C GLU A 169 -3.87 -6.96 -4.63
N PRO A 170 -3.19 -5.81 -4.51
CA PRO A 170 -3.51 -4.84 -3.47
C PRO A 170 -4.85 -4.16 -3.72
N ARG A 171 -5.54 -3.79 -2.64
CA ARG A 171 -6.82 -3.07 -2.66
C ARG A 171 -6.84 -1.96 -1.62
N TRP A 172 -7.80 -1.08 -1.73
CA TRP A 172 -8.01 0.01 -0.78
C TRP A 172 -9.47 0.22 -0.41
N GLY A 173 -9.65 0.99 0.66
CA GLY A 173 -10.94 1.45 1.12
C GLY A 173 -10.86 2.12 2.49
N TRP A 174 -12.03 2.46 3.02
CA TRP A 174 -12.16 3.17 4.29
C TRP A 174 -12.07 2.21 5.48
N LEU A 175 -11.05 2.40 6.33
CA LEU A 175 -10.89 1.62 7.55
C LEU A 175 -12.15 1.73 8.43
N GLY A 176 -12.75 0.59 8.77
CA GLY A 176 -13.99 0.55 9.55
C GLY A 176 -15.23 1.10 8.83
N GLY A 177 -15.17 1.30 7.51
CA GLY A 177 -16.24 1.94 6.75
C GLY A 177 -16.39 3.44 7.01
N ILE A 178 -15.40 4.08 7.65
CA ILE A 178 -15.45 5.49 8.02
C ILE A 178 -14.93 6.36 6.87
N SER A 179 -15.83 6.94 6.09
CA SER A 179 -15.46 7.91 5.04
C SER A 179 -14.94 9.22 5.66
N LEU A 180 -13.79 9.67 5.18
CA LEU A 180 -13.22 10.99 5.52
C LEU A 180 -13.38 12.04 4.40
N ALA A 181 -13.82 11.59 3.22
CA ALA A 181 -14.15 12.44 2.08
C ALA A 181 -15.52 13.11 2.25
#